data_AF-A0A258J0G8-F1
#
_entry.id   AF-A0A258J0G8-F1
#
_cell.length_a   1.000
_cell.length_b   1.000
_cell.length_c   1.000
_cell.angle_alpha   90.00
_cell.angle_beta   90.00
_cell.angle_gamma   90.00
#
_symmetry.space_group_name_H-M   'P 1'
#
loop_
_entity.id
_entity.type
_entity.pdbx_description
1 polymer ?
#
loop_
_entity_poly.entity_id
_entity_poly.type
_entity_poly.pdbx_seq_one_letter_code
_entity_poly.pdbx_strand_id
1 'polypeptide(L)'
;MIAACRERPDVFKHVVVIAYGEYLSRVAKKKLKAFKEQAAVLEPSSDLSKVKRPWGYQVGAIPIGAWIIDLDRTDVKLPKILGCSRSVGIQREIEGEELLAVTPRGVVSVGGRRYPIASTARALLEAAGKQIMRAGKKGFVSLQQAIEIADRLARKQAP
;
A
#
# COMPACT_ATOMS: atom_id res chain seq x y z
N MET A 1 -8.68 8.76 9.59
CA MET A 1 -8.89 7.90 8.41
C MET A 1 -9.85 6.76 8.71
N ILE A 2 -9.53 5.84 9.63
CA ILE A 2 -10.39 4.68 9.95
C ILE A 2 -11.83 5.08 10.34
N ALA A 3 -12.00 6.02 11.27
CA ALA A 3 -13.33 6.51 11.65
C ALA A 3 -14.14 7.02 10.44
N ALA A 4 -13.52 7.87 9.62
CA ALA A 4 -14.16 8.38 8.40
C ALA A 4 -14.52 7.27 7.39
N CYS A 5 -13.70 6.21 7.30
CA CYS A 5 -13.99 5.05 6.47
C CYS A 5 -15.15 4.21 7.03
N ARG A 6 -15.29 4.10 8.36
CA ARG A 6 -16.44 3.43 8.98
C ARG A 6 -17.74 4.18 8.74
N GLU A 7 -17.70 5.51 8.79
CA GLU A 7 -18.88 6.36 8.53
C GLU A 7 -19.30 6.35 7.06
N ARG A 8 -18.32 6.32 6.14
CA ARG A 8 -18.55 6.47 4.69
C ARG A 8 -17.65 5.54 3.89
N PRO A 9 -17.88 4.22 3.91
CA PRO A 9 -16.99 3.25 3.27
C PRO A 9 -16.84 3.45 1.76
N ASP A 10 -17.92 3.81 1.06
CA ASP A 10 -17.91 4.00 -0.40
C ASP A 10 -16.96 5.09 -0.88
N VAL A 11 -16.75 6.12 -0.05
CA VAL A 11 -15.79 7.19 -0.34
C VAL A 11 -14.37 6.62 -0.40
N PHE A 12 -14.07 5.61 0.43
CA PHE A 12 -12.76 4.96 0.52
C PHE A 12 -12.64 3.70 -0.34
N LYS A 13 -13.56 3.43 -1.28
CA LYS A 13 -13.52 2.23 -2.14
C LYS A 13 -12.23 2.06 -2.97
N HIS A 14 -11.51 3.15 -3.21
CA HIS A 14 -10.23 3.16 -3.91
C HIS A 14 -9.01 3.11 -2.98
N VAL A 15 -9.22 2.97 -1.67
CA VAL A 15 -8.14 2.80 -0.70
C VAL A 15 -8.01 1.33 -0.36
N VAL A 16 -6.82 0.80 -0.60
CA VAL A 16 -6.47 -0.60 -0.39
C VAL A 16 -5.32 -0.73 0.61
N VAL A 17 -5.27 -1.86 1.30
CA VAL A 17 -4.15 -2.26 2.15
C VAL A 17 -3.46 -3.44 1.49
N ILE A 18 -2.14 -3.34 1.35
CA ILE A 18 -1.30 -4.47 0.96
C ILE A 18 -0.52 -4.93 2.18
N ALA A 19 -0.54 -6.24 2.43
CA ALA A 19 0.26 -6.86 3.47
C ALA A 19 1.11 -7.96 2.84
N TYR A 20 2.44 -7.81 2.89
CA TYR A 20 3.38 -8.72 2.22
C TYR A 20 4.39 -9.30 3.22
N GLY A 21 4.61 -10.61 3.14
CA GLY A 21 5.60 -11.32 3.96
C GLY A 21 6.99 -11.43 3.33
N GLU A 22 7.10 -11.07 2.05
CA GLU A 22 8.32 -11.17 1.27
C GLU A 22 8.65 -9.82 0.64
N TYR A 23 9.95 -9.53 0.52
CA TYR A 23 10.40 -8.35 -0.21
C TYR A 23 10.35 -8.58 -1.71
N LEU A 24 10.41 -7.48 -2.47
CA LEU A 24 10.73 -7.51 -3.89
C LEU A 24 11.93 -8.43 -4.19
N SER A 25 11.82 -9.17 -5.30
CA SER A 25 12.89 -10.00 -5.83
C SER A 25 14.15 -9.17 -6.10
N ARG A 26 15.29 -9.85 -6.27
CA ARG A 26 16.55 -9.17 -6.60
C ARG A 26 16.43 -8.42 -7.94
N VAL A 27 15.73 -8.98 -8.93
CA VAL A 27 15.54 -8.37 -10.24
C VAL A 27 14.63 -7.15 -10.13
N ALA A 28 13.52 -7.25 -9.40
CA ALA A 28 12.62 -6.14 -9.17
C ALA A 28 13.27 -4.99 -8.40
N LYS A 29 14.08 -5.30 -7.38
CA LYS A 29 14.89 -4.30 -6.67
C LYS A 29 15.82 -3.56 -7.62
N LYS A 30 16.49 -4.26 -8.53
CA LYS A 30 17.34 -3.64 -9.57
C LYS A 30 16.52 -2.75 -10.51
N LYS A 31 15.37 -3.21 -11.01
CA LYS A 31 14.50 -2.40 -11.88
C LYS A 31 13.95 -1.17 -11.18
N LEU A 32 13.53 -1.29 -9.92
CA LEU A 32 13.07 -0.16 -9.11
C LEU A 32 14.20 0.85 -8.86
N LYS A 33 15.44 0.37 -8.64
CA LYS A 33 16.62 1.24 -8.48
C LYS A 33 16.90 1.99 -9.78
N ALA A 34 16.97 1.30 -10.91
CA ALA A 34 17.16 1.92 -12.22
C ALA A 34 16.06 2.94 -12.54
N PHE A 35 14.80 2.64 -12.20
CA PHE A 35 13.70 3.59 -12.35
C PHE A 35 13.91 4.86 -11.52
N LYS A 36 14.37 4.72 -10.26
CA LYS A 36 14.67 5.87 -9.39
C LYS A 36 15.78 6.74 -9.95
N GLU A 37 16.82 6.12 -10.51
CA GLU A 37 17.94 6.81 -11.14
C GLU A 37 17.49 7.55 -12.41
N GLN A 38 16.70 6.90 -13.27
CA GLN A 38 16.13 7.54 -14.47
C GLN A 38 15.21 8.71 -14.10
N ALA A 39 14.32 8.54 -13.12
CA ALA A 39 13.41 9.60 -12.69
C ALA A 39 14.12 10.81 -12.08
N ALA A 40 15.34 10.64 -11.55
CA ALA A 40 16.16 11.73 -11.02
C ALA A 40 16.84 12.57 -12.11
N VAL A 41 17.03 12.00 -13.31
CA VAL A 41 17.70 12.65 -14.45
C VAL A 41 16.70 13.34 -15.39
N LEU A 42 15.42 12.96 -15.34
CA LEU A 42 14.38 13.56 -16.16
C LEU A 42 14.08 15.02 -15.75
N GLU A 43 13.86 15.88 -16.75
CA GLU A 43 13.43 17.26 -16.60
C GLU A 43 12.25 17.41 -15.60
N PRO A 44 12.21 18.48 -14.78
CA PRO A 44 11.14 18.73 -13.80
C PRO A 44 9.72 18.76 -14.40
N SER A 45 9.60 18.95 -15.71
CA SER A 45 8.36 19.00 -16.47
C SER A 45 7.79 17.61 -16.82
N SER A 46 8.58 16.53 -16.74
CA SER A 46 8.08 15.18 -17.03
C SER A 46 7.16 14.65 -15.92
N ASP A 47 6.12 13.90 -16.28
CA ASP A 47 5.23 13.28 -15.28
C ASP A 47 5.94 12.26 -14.37
N LEU A 48 7.09 11.74 -14.81
CA LEU A 48 7.91 10.79 -14.06
C LEU A 48 8.82 11.45 -13.02
N SER A 49 9.30 12.68 -13.24
CA SER A 49 10.10 13.43 -12.24
C SER A 49 9.27 13.85 -11.02
N LYS A 50 7.94 13.85 -11.15
CA LYS A 50 7.00 14.05 -10.03
C LYS A 50 6.93 12.87 -9.07
N VAL A 51 7.46 11.70 -9.45
CA VAL A 51 7.46 10.49 -8.60
C VAL A 51 8.58 10.57 -7.55
N LYS A 52 8.35 11.38 -6.51
CA LYS A 52 9.28 11.50 -5.39
C LYS A 52 9.22 10.24 -4.51
N ARG A 53 10.39 9.60 -4.31
CA ARG A 53 10.59 8.43 -3.42
C ARG A 53 9.63 7.25 -3.72
N PRO A 54 9.69 6.65 -4.93
CA PRO A 54 8.74 5.60 -5.30
C PRO A 54 8.85 4.35 -4.42
N TRP A 55 7.70 3.71 -4.27
CA TRP A 55 7.55 2.33 -3.85
C TRP A 55 7.32 1.40 -5.02
N GLY A 56 7.70 0.14 -4.81
CA GLY A 56 7.56 -0.93 -5.78
C GLY A 56 6.79 -2.08 -5.17
N TYR A 57 5.86 -2.64 -5.94
CA TYR A 57 5.08 -3.82 -5.56
C TYR A 57 5.19 -4.87 -6.66
N GLN A 58 5.49 -6.10 -6.29
CA GLN A 58 5.35 -7.28 -7.16
C GLN A 58 4.13 -8.04 -6.70
N VAL A 59 3.01 -7.67 -7.30
CA VAL A 59 1.69 -8.21 -7.07
C VAL A 59 0.92 -8.10 -8.38
N GLY A 60 -0.26 -8.70 -8.44
CA GLY A 60 -1.19 -8.50 -9.56
C GLY A 60 -1.52 -7.02 -9.84
N ALA A 61 -2.25 -6.77 -10.92
CA ALA A 61 -2.56 -5.41 -11.39
C ALA A 61 -3.18 -4.52 -10.28
N ILE A 62 -2.58 -3.35 -10.07
CA ILE A 62 -3.09 -2.35 -9.13
C ILE A 62 -4.01 -1.38 -9.89
N PRO A 63 -5.27 -1.18 -9.45
CA PRO A 63 -6.15 -0.19 -10.07
C PRO A 63 -5.51 1.21 -10.11
N ILE A 64 -5.59 1.87 -11.26
CA ILE A 64 -5.07 3.23 -11.42
C ILE A 64 -5.83 4.17 -10.47
N GLY A 65 -5.10 5.08 -9.82
CA GLY A 65 -5.66 6.05 -8.90
C GLY A 65 -5.89 5.51 -7.48
N ALA A 66 -5.75 4.20 -7.25
CA ALA A 66 -5.90 3.60 -5.93
C ALA A 66 -4.85 4.12 -4.95
N TRP A 67 -5.26 4.37 -3.71
CA TRP A 67 -4.34 4.63 -2.61
C TRP A 67 -3.99 3.31 -1.93
N ILE A 68 -2.71 3.10 -1.70
CA ILE A 68 -2.16 1.88 -1.11
C ILE A 68 -1.62 2.22 0.26
N ILE A 69 -2.07 1.48 1.27
CA ILE A 69 -1.49 1.46 2.62
C ILE A 69 -0.58 0.26 2.69
N ASP A 70 0.69 0.53 2.96
CA ASP A 70 1.76 -0.45 2.91
C ASP A 70 2.02 -1.02 4.29
N LEU A 71 1.72 -2.31 4.46
CA LEU A 71 1.89 -3.06 5.70
C LEU A 71 2.97 -4.13 5.52
N ASP A 72 4.15 -3.83 6.03
CA ASP A 72 5.28 -4.75 6.07
C ASP A 72 5.02 -5.86 7.10
N ARG A 73 5.14 -7.11 6.65
CA ARG A 73 5.03 -8.33 7.45
C ARG A 73 6.24 -9.25 7.32
N THR A 74 7.36 -8.74 6.80
CA THR A 74 8.61 -9.50 6.69
C THR A 74 9.11 -9.96 8.06
N ASP A 75 8.88 -9.16 9.10
CA ASP A 75 8.84 -9.66 10.48
C ASP A 75 7.40 -10.02 10.87
N VAL A 76 7.13 -11.31 10.99
CA VAL A 76 5.81 -11.84 11.36
C VAL A 76 5.41 -11.44 12.79
N LYS A 77 6.35 -11.12 13.68
CA LYS A 77 6.07 -10.67 15.05
C LYS A 77 5.85 -9.16 15.12
N LEU A 78 6.40 -8.39 14.18
CA LEU A 78 6.37 -6.93 14.18
C LEU A 78 5.80 -6.37 12.88
N PRO A 79 4.47 -6.51 12.65
CA PRO A 79 3.80 -5.86 11.53
C PRO A 79 4.01 -4.34 11.60
N LYS A 80 4.33 -3.70 10.48
CA LYS A 80 4.58 -2.25 10.47
C LYS A 80 4.00 -1.57 9.24
N ILE A 81 3.28 -0.47 9.45
CA ILE A 81 2.87 0.41 8.36
C ILE A 81 4.04 1.30 7.96
N LEU A 82 4.54 1.11 6.74
CA LEU A 82 5.62 1.92 6.19
C LEU A 82 5.13 3.29 5.70
N GLY A 83 3.83 3.44 5.43
CA GLY A 83 3.24 4.66 4.88
C GLY A 83 2.18 4.41 3.81
N CYS A 84 2.07 5.33 2.85
CA CYS A 84 1.10 5.25 1.77
C CYS A 84 1.70 5.65 0.42
N SER A 85 1.15 5.11 -0.66
CA SER A 85 1.43 5.54 -2.03
C SER A 85 0.17 5.56 -2.88
N ARG A 86 0.25 6.15 -4.07
CA ARG A 86 -0.87 6.18 -5.03
C ARG A 86 -0.47 5.47 -6.30
N SER A 87 -1.33 4.60 -6.81
CA SER A 87 -1.15 3.99 -8.12
C SER A 87 -1.36 5.04 -9.21
N VAL A 88 -0.40 5.14 -10.13
CA VAL A 88 -0.42 6.05 -11.28
C VAL A 88 -0.31 5.31 -12.61
N GLY A 89 -0.51 3.98 -12.59
CA GLY A 89 -0.45 3.14 -13.81
C GLY A 89 0.96 2.84 -14.33
N ILE A 90 2.01 3.22 -13.59
CA ILE A 90 3.39 2.89 -13.97
C ILE A 90 3.68 1.44 -13.58
N GLN A 91 3.90 0.61 -14.60
CA GLN A 91 4.28 -0.79 -14.43
C GLN A 91 5.55 -1.10 -15.23
N ARG A 92 6.32 -2.07 -14.74
CA ARG A 92 7.54 -2.57 -15.37
C ARG A 92 7.47 -4.09 -15.40
N GLU A 93 7.53 -4.64 -16.60
CA GLU A 93 7.61 -6.10 -16.78
C GLU A 93 8.92 -6.63 -16.19
N ILE A 94 8.87 -7.84 -15.64
CA ILE A 94 10.05 -8.60 -15.20
C ILE A 94 9.88 -9.99 -15.80
N GLU A 95 10.88 -10.44 -16.56
CA GLU A 95 10.85 -11.74 -17.20
C GLU A 95 10.75 -12.86 -16.15
N GLY A 96 9.76 -13.74 -16.32
CA GLY A 96 9.52 -14.86 -15.40
C GLY A 96 8.98 -14.48 -14.01
N GLU A 97 8.61 -13.22 -13.78
CA GLU A 97 8.10 -12.75 -12.49
C GLU A 97 6.83 -11.88 -12.66
N GLU A 98 6.16 -11.59 -11.54
CA GLU A 98 5.05 -10.63 -11.53
C GLU A 98 5.52 -9.21 -11.88
N LEU A 99 4.60 -8.43 -12.46
CA LEU A 99 4.82 -7.04 -12.84
C LEU A 99 5.25 -6.21 -11.62
N LEU A 100 6.25 -5.36 -11.81
CA LEU A 100 6.63 -4.35 -10.84
C LEU A 100 5.78 -3.10 -11.04
N ALA A 101 4.81 -2.89 -10.17
CA ALA A 101 4.08 -1.64 -10.09
C ALA A 101 4.88 -0.60 -9.31
N VAL A 102 5.05 0.60 -9.87
CA VAL A 102 5.79 1.70 -9.27
C VAL A 102 4.82 2.81 -8.87
N THR A 103 4.90 3.24 -7.61
CA THR A 103 3.92 4.17 -7.03
C THR A 103 4.60 5.32 -6.28
N PRO A 104 4.21 6.59 -6.51
CA PRO A 104 4.67 7.72 -5.70
C PRO A 104 4.14 7.62 -4.27
N ARG A 105 5.02 7.85 -3.28
CA ARG A 105 4.61 7.99 -1.88
C ARG A 105 3.74 9.22 -1.69
N GLY A 106 2.83 9.16 -0.72
CA GLY A 106 1.96 10.27 -0.39
C GLY A 106 1.15 10.06 0.89
N VAL A 107 0.07 10.81 0.99
CA VAL A 107 -0.93 10.71 2.06
C VAL A 107 -2.27 10.45 1.40
N VAL A 108 -3.01 9.45 1.88
CA VAL A 108 -4.36 9.12 1.38
C VAL A 108 -5.18 10.39 1.22
N SER A 109 -5.66 10.63 0.01
CA SER A 109 -6.51 11.77 -0.29
C SER A 109 -7.72 11.35 -1.12
N VAL A 110 -8.89 11.67 -0.59
CA VAL A 110 -10.17 11.27 -1.15
C VAL A 110 -11.06 12.51 -1.22
N GLY A 111 -11.62 12.79 -2.40
CA GLY A 111 -12.43 14.01 -2.63
C GLY A 111 -11.69 15.31 -2.29
N GLY A 112 -10.36 15.36 -2.52
CA GLY A 112 -9.52 16.53 -2.19
C GLY A 112 -9.14 16.66 -0.70
N ARG A 113 -9.76 15.89 0.20
CA ARG A 113 -9.41 15.90 1.63
C ARG A 113 -8.29 14.91 1.92
N ARG A 114 -7.35 15.28 2.80
CA ARG A 114 -6.22 14.44 3.21
C ARG A 114 -6.56 13.67 4.49
N TYR A 115 -6.17 12.39 4.53
CA TYR A 115 -6.43 11.46 5.63
C TYR A 115 -5.13 10.81 6.09
N PRO A 116 -4.36 11.45 6.98
CA PRO A 116 -3.17 10.83 7.55
C PRO A 116 -3.54 9.58 8.39
N ILE A 117 -2.63 8.60 8.42
CA ILE A 117 -2.77 7.42 9.29
C ILE A 117 -2.22 7.78 10.68
N ALA A 118 -3.13 8.12 11.60
CA ALA A 118 -2.83 8.37 13.00
C ALA A 118 -2.26 7.12 13.71
N SER A 119 -1.56 7.31 14.83
CA SER A 119 -0.93 6.23 15.61
C SER A 119 -1.92 5.14 16.03
N THR A 120 -3.10 5.51 16.51
CA THR A 120 -4.16 4.56 16.89
C THR A 120 -4.65 3.72 15.70
N ALA A 121 -4.82 4.36 14.54
CA ALA A 121 -5.18 3.67 13.32
C ALA A 121 -4.07 2.74 12.83
N ARG A 122 -2.79 3.14 13.02
CA ARG A 122 -1.65 2.28 12.71
C ARG A 122 -1.65 1.03 13.56
N ALA A 123 -1.69 1.18 14.88
CA ALA A 123 -1.67 0.08 15.82
C ALA A 123 -2.79 -0.94 15.54
N LEU A 124 -4.00 -0.46 15.24
CA LEU A 124 -5.14 -1.31 14.91
C LEU A 124 -4.88 -2.19 13.67
N LEU A 125 -4.40 -1.59 12.57
CA LEU A 125 -4.13 -2.31 11.32
C LEU A 125 -2.90 -3.22 11.46
N GLU A 126 -1.87 -2.78 12.17
CA GLU A 126 -0.66 -3.56 12.44
C GLU A 126 -1.02 -4.83 13.24
N ALA A 127 -1.79 -4.71 14.32
CA ALA A 127 -2.26 -5.85 15.12
C ALA A 127 -3.03 -6.90 14.28
N ALA A 128 -3.75 -6.45 13.25
CA ALA A 128 -4.53 -7.30 12.35
C ALA A 128 -3.75 -7.82 11.12
N GLY A 129 -2.47 -7.47 11.00
CA GLY A 129 -1.71 -7.64 9.75
C GLY A 129 -1.62 -9.07 9.24
N LYS A 130 -1.57 -10.07 10.13
CA LYS A 130 -1.57 -11.49 9.75
C LYS A 130 -2.88 -11.90 9.08
N GLN A 131 -4.01 -11.47 9.62
CA GLN A 131 -5.34 -11.78 9.10
C GLN A 131 -5.61 -11.01 7.81
N ILE A 132 -5.16 -9.75 7.72
CA ILE A 132 -5.20 -8.93 6.51
C ILE A 132 -4.43 -9.61 5.36
N MET A 133 -3.20 -10.06 5.62
CA MET A 133 -2.38 -10.78 4.62
C MET A 133 -3.07 -12.07 4.15
N ARG A 134 -3.65 -12.85 5.07
CA ARG A 134 -4.41 -14.07 4.73
C ARG A 134 -5.62 -13.77 3.85
N ALA A 135 -6.35 -12.69 4.14
CA ALA A 135 -7.50 -12.28 3.36
C ALA A 135 -7.11 -11.82 1.94
N GLY A 136 -5.98 -11.13 1.80
CA GLY A 136 -5.50 -10.64 0.50
C GLY A 136 -4.96 -11.72 -0.45
N LYS A 137 -4.62 -12.92 0.05
CA LYS A 137 -4.03 -14.02 -0.76
C LYS A 137 -2.90 -13.54 -1.71
N LYS A 138 -1.96 -12.74 -1.19
CA LYS A 138 -0.85 -12.06 -1.91
C LYS A 138 -1.24 -10.82 -2.74
N GLY A 139 -2.50 -10.42 -2.73
CA GLY A 139 -2.99 -9.19 -3.34
C GLY A 139 -3.37 -8.10 -2.33
N PHE A 140 -4.29 -7.25 -2.76
CA PHE A 140 -4.82 -6.15 -1.97
C PHE A 140 -6.11 -6.54 -1.26
N VAL A 141 -6.34 -5.96 -0.09
CA VAL A 141 -7.68 -5.90 0.51
C VAL A 141 -8.17 -4.46 0.51
N SER A 142 -9.48 -4.24 0.43
CA SER A 142 -10.02 -2.89 0.61
C SER A 142 -9.75 -2.41 2.05
N LEU A 143 -9.63 -1.09 2.24
CA LEU A 143 -9.50 -0.51 3.57
C LEU A 143 -10.68 -0.90 4.48
N GLN A 144 -11.89 -0.94 3.93
CA GLN A 144 -13.07 -1.39 4.65
C GLN A 144 -12.89 -2.82 5.20
N GLN A 145 -12.53 -3.77 4.35
CA GLN A 145 -12.29 -5.16 4.76
C GLN A 145 -11.15 -5.26 5.80
N ALA A 146 -10.08 -4.49 5.63
CA ALA A 146 -8.98 -4.45 6.60
C ALA A 146 -9.45 -3.97 7.99
N ILE A 147 -10.31 -2.94 8.03
CA ILE A 147 -10.90 -2.43 9.28
C ILE A 147 -11.83 -3.48 9.90
N GLU A 148 -12.68 -4.14 9.11
CA GLU A 148 -13.58 -5.19 9.61
C GLU A 148 -12.81 -6.36 10.23
N ILE A 149 -11.70 -6.77 9.61
CA ILE A 149 -10.80 -7.79 10.14
C ILE A 149 -10.21 -7.33 11.48
N ALA A 150 -9.72 -6.10 11.56
CA ALA A 150 -9.12 -5.55 12.77
C ALA A 150 -10.13 -5.42 13.91
N ASP A 151 -11.34 -4.93 13.62
CA ASP A 151 -12.42 -4.76 14.59
C ASP A 151 -12.93 -6.10 15.13
N ARG A 152 -12.96 -7.14 14.29
CA ARG A 152 -13.29 -8.50 14.73
C ARG A 152 -12.20 -9.06 15.65
N LEU A 153 -10.93 -8.80 15.35
CA LEU A 153 -9.81 -9.26 16.17
C LEU A 153 -9.82 -8.57 17.55
N ALA A 154 -9.99 -7.25 17.57
CA ALA A 154 -10.05 -6.47 18.81
C ALA A 154 -11.18 -6.95 19.74
N ARG A 155 -12.37 -7.23 19.19
CA ARG A 155 -13.50 -7.79 19.96
C ARG A 155 -13.22 -9.16 20.56
N LYS A 156 -12.45 -10.01 19.88
CA LYS A 156 -12.06 -11.33 20.41
C LYS A 156 -11.01 -11.26 21.52
N GLN A 157 -10.32 -10.13 21.64
CA GLN A 157 -9.28 -9.89 22.63
C GLN A 157 -9.78 -9.03 23.80
N ALA A 158 -11.01 -8.50 23.71
CA ALA A 158 -11.65 -7.81 24.81
C ALA A 158 -12.00 -8.84 25.90
N PRO A 159 -11.68 -8.55 27.18
CA PRO A 159 -11.97 -9.43 28.32
C PRO A 159 -13.48 -9.61 28.55
#